data_AF-A0A355AVV9-F1
#
_entry.id   AF-A0A355AVV9-F1
#
_cell.length_a   1.000
_cell.length_b   1.000
_cell.length_c   1.000
_cell.angle_alpha   90.00
_cell.angle_beta   90.00
_cell.angle_gamma   90.00
#
_symmetry.space_group_name_H-M   'P 1'
#
loop_
_entity.id
_entity.type
_entity.pdbx_description
1 polymer ?
#
loop_
_entity_poly.entity_id
_entity_poly.type
_entity_poly.pdbx_seq_one_letter_code
_entity_poly.pdbx_strand_id
1 'polypeptide(L)'
;SRFGLFVRALREDEDAAAALGVNTTRYKVLVFVITSMMAAAAGAVQAHYVTIITPNNLMILQMSLVVSMAVIGGVENFVAAAIGAILIEFTLEMLRTSFNIGGVEIDMTIWRLVFFGAVLML
;
A
#
# COMPACT_ATOMS: atom_id res chain seq x y z
N SER A 1 7.94 -25.31 3.39
CA SER A 1 7.44 -25.56 2.01
C SER A 1 8.55 -25.23 1.01
N ARG A 2 8.73 -26.04 -0.04
CA ARG A 2 9.79 -25.85 -1.06
C ARG A 2 9.62 -24.53 -1.83
N PHE A 3 8.38 -24.12 -2.07
CA PHE A 3 8.05 -22.91 -2.82
C PHE A 3 8.60 -21.64 -2.16
N GLY A 4 8.39 -21.46 -0.84
CA GLY A 4 8.88 -20.28 -0.12
C GLY A 4 10.41 -20.20 -0.02
N LEU A 5 11.08 -21.36 0.05
CA LEU A 5 12.55 -21.44 0.02
C LEU A 5 13.11 -20.96 -1.33
N PHE A 6 12.51 -21.40 -2.44
CA PHE A 6 12.94 -20.97 -3.78
C PHE A 6 12.69 -19.49 -4.04
N VAL A 7 11.58 -18.93 -3.57
CA VAL A 7 11.29 -17.49 -3.68
C VAL A 7 12.24 -16.66 -2.80
N ARG A 8 12.62 -17.15 -1.62
CA ARG A 8 13.58 -16.45 -0.75
C ARG A 8 15.00 -16.47 -1.32
N ALA A 9 15.44 -17.60 -1.86
CA ALA A 9 16.72 -17.71 -2.56
C ALA A 9 16.80 -16.78 -3.78
N LEU A 10 15.71 -16.71 -4.56
CA LEU A 10 15.60 -15.79 -5.70
C LEU A 10 15.69 -14.31 -5.29
N ARG A 11 15.27 -13.94 -4.07
CA ARG A 11 15.36 -12.57 -3.54
C ARG A 11 16.78 -12.21 -3.10
N GLU A 12 17.59 -13.17 -2.67
CA GLU A 12 18.98 -12.95 -2.25
C GLU A 12 19.93 -12.90 -3.45
N ASP A 13 19.93 -13.94 -4.28
CA ASP A 13 20.80 -14.03 -5.45
C ASP A 13 20.15 -14.91 -6.54
N GLU A 14 19.79 -14.28 -7.65
CA GLU A 14 19.14 -14.94 -8.77
C GLU A 14 20.08 -15.92 -9.50
N ASP A 15 21.34 -15.53 -9.69
CA ASP A 15 22.30 -16.33 -10.45
C ASP A 15 22.70 -17.58 -9.66
N ALA A 16 22.85 -17.43 -8.34
CA ALA A 16 23.07 -18.57 -7.44
C ALA A 16 21.87 -19.53 -7.41
N ALA A 17 20.64 -19.01 -7.40
CA ALA A 17 19.43 -19.84 -7.44
C ALA A 17 19.32 -20.61 -8.76
N ALA A 18 19.67 -20.00 -9.89
CA ALA A 18 19.70 -20.64 -11.20
C ALA A 18 20.73 -21.77 -11.25
N ALA A 19 21.93 -21.56 -10.67
CA ALA A 19 22.99 -22.58 -10.60
C ALA A 19 22.59 -23.82 -9.77
N LEU A 20 21.70 -23.65 -8.78
CA LEU A 20 21.14 -24.73 -7.97
C LEU A 20 19.98 -25.48 -8.65
N GLY A 21 19.70 -25.19 -9.92
CA GLY A 21 18.66 -25.86 -10.72
C GLY A 21 17.25 -25.32 -10.50
N VAL A 22 17.10 -24.15 -9.88
CA VAL A 22 15.80 -23.47 -9.72
C VAL A 22 15.46 -22.73 -11.01
N ASN A 23 14.27 -22.97 -11.57
CA ASN A 23 13.80 -22.21 -12.74
C ASN A 23 13.34 -20.81 -12.34
N THR A 24 14.28 -19.86 -12.26
CA THR A 24 14.05 -18.47 -11.82
C THR A 24 12.96 -17.77 -12.62
N THR A 25 12.92 -17.97 -13.94
CA THR A 25 11.90 -17.39 -14.84
C THR A 25 10.48 -17.82 -14.47
N ARG A 26 10.25 -19.12 -14.26
CA ARG A 26 8.92 -19.64 -13.89
C ARG A 26 8.45 -19.10 -12.55
N TYR A 27 9.33 -19.07 -11.54
CA TYR A 27 8.97 -18.54 -10.23
C TYR A 27 8.72 -17.02 -10.25
N LYS A 28 9.49 -16.25 -11.03
CA LYS A 28 9.23 -14.81 -11.24
C LYS A 28 7.87 -14.55 -11.87
N VAL A 29 7.55 -15.24 -12.96
CA VAL A 29 6.26 -15.08 -13.65
C VAL A 29 5.12 -15.45 -12.70
N LEU A 30 5.25 -16.53 -11.93
CA LEU A 30 4.22 -16.97 -10.99
C LEU A 30 3.99 -15.93 -9.89
N VAL A 31 5.06 -15.42 -9.27
CA VAL A 31 4.96 -14.34 -8.26
C VAL A 31 4.34 -13.08 -8.88
N PHE A 32 4.78 -12.67 -10.06
CA PHE A 32 4.23 -11.50 -10.77
C PHE A 32 2.74 -11.64 -11.07
N VAL A 33 2.30 -12.82 -11.52
CA VAL A 33 0.87 -13.08 -11.81
C VAL A 33 0.04 -13.00 -10.52
N ILE A 34 0.51 -13.60 -9.42
CA ILE A 34 -0.18 -13.54 -8.14
C ILE A 34 -0.30 -12.10 -7.64
N THR A 35 0.80 -11.33 -7.64
CA THR A 35 0.78 -9.95 -7.17
C THR A 35 -0.07 -9.05 -8.07
N SER A 36 -0.03 -9.27 -9.39
CA SER A 36 -0.84 -8.50 -10.35
C SER A 36 -2.33 -8.80 -10.19
N MET A 37 -2.71 -10.05 -9.92
CA MET A 37 -4.10 -10.40 -9.62
C MET A 37 -4.60 -9.69 -8.36
N MET A 38 -3.80 -9.64 -7.30
CA MET A 38 -4.15 -8.93 -6.07
C MET A 38 -4.27 -7.41 -6.30
N ALA A 39 -3.32 -6.82 -7.01
CA ALA A 39 -3.33 -5.39 -7.34
C ALA A 39 -4.52 -5.03 -8.25
N ALA A 40 -4.84 -5.86 -9.25
CA ALA A 40 -5.96 -5.67 -10.14
C ALA A 40 -7.31 -5.78 -9.39
N ALA A 41 -7.44 -6.75 -8.47
CA ALA A 41 -8.64 -6.88 -7.64
C ALA A 41 -8.85 -5.64 -6.76
N ALA A 42 -7.81 -5.15 -6.09
CA ALA A 42 -7.88 -3.93 -5.28
C ALA A 42 -8.24 -2.70 -6.14
N GLY A 43 -7.59 -2.55 -7.31
CA GLY A 43 -7.88 -1.47 -8.25
C GLY A 43 -9.30 -1.51 -8.81
N ALA A 44 -9.85 -2.69 -9.07
CA ALA A 44 -11.22 -2.85 -9.55
C ALA A 44 -12.24 -2.43 -8.50
N VAL A 45 -12.04 -2.79 -7.23
CA VAL A 45 -12.89 -2.34 -6.12
C VAL A 45 -12.82 -0.82 -5.96
N GLN A 46 -11.60 -0.25 -6.01
CA GLN A 46 -11.42 1.20 -5.92
C GLN A 46 -12.10 1.94 -7.08
N ALA A 47 -11.96 1.44 -8.31
CA ALA A 47 -12.60 2.02 -9.48
C ALA A 47 -14.14 1.99 -9.36
N HIS A 48 -14.69 0.91 -8.82
CA HIS A 48 -16.13 0.81 -8.55
C HIS A 48 -16.56 1.83 -7.49
N TYR A 49 -15.80 2.00 -6.41
CA TYR A 49 -16.15 2.91 -5.32
C TYR A 49 -16.11 4.39 -5.73
N VAL A 50 -15.12 4.78 -6.53
CA VAL A 50 -14.93 6.19 -6.91
C VAL A 50 -15.91 6.63 -8.00
N THR A 51 -16.38 5.73 -8.87
CA THR A 51 -17.35 5.96 -9.98
C THR A 51 -16.99 7.04 -11.03
N ILE A 52 -16.09 7.98 -10.71
CA ILE A 52 -15.62 9.08 -11.55
C ILE A 52 -14.10 9.20 -11.40
N ILE A 53 -13.36 8.81 -12.43
CA ILE A 53 -11.91 8.88 -12.43
C ILE A 53 -11.50 10.28 -12.88
N THR A 54 -11.23 11.17 -11.92
CA THR A 54 -10.59 12.46 -12.19
C THR A 54 -9.09 12.34 -11.92
N PRO A 55 -8.19 12.82 -12.80
CA PRO A 55 -6.74 12.71 -12.61
C PRO A 55 -6.24 13.39 -11.32
N ASN A 56 -7.05 14.28 -10.73
CA ASN A 56 -6.78 14.89 -9.44
C ASN A 56 -6.74 13.88 -8.26
N ASN A 57 -7.48 12.76 -8.35
CA ASN A 57 -7.52 11.72 -7.31
C ASN A 57 -6.26 10.84 -7.31
N LEU A 58 -5.43 10.93 -8.34
CA LEU A 58 -4.16 10.19 -8.45
C LEU A 58 -2.94 11.09 -8.24
N MET A 59 -3.13 12.29 -7.71
CA MET A 59 -2.03 13.18 -7.37
C MET A 59 -1.07 12.52 -6.36
N ILE A 60 0.16 13.04 -6.34
CA ILE A 60 1.27 12.62 -5.48
C ILE A 60 0.85 12.33 -4.04
N LEU A 61 -0.07 13.13 -3.49
CA LEU A 61 -0.57 12.98 -2.13
C LEU A 61 -1.26 11.63 -1.86
N GLN A 62 -2.03 11.10 -2.82
CA GLN A 62 -2.73 9.84 -2.64
C GLN A 62 -1.79 8.65 -2.83
N MET A 63 -0.85 8.76 -3.78
CA MET A 63 0.17 7.72 -3.97
C MET A 63 1.15 7.63 -2.80
N SER A 64 1.59 8.78 -2.27
CA SER A 64 2.43 8.79 -1.08
C SER A 64 1.73 8.15 0.12
N LEU A 65 0.42 8.33 0.24
CA LEU A 65 -0.40 7.77 1.33
C LEU A 65 -0.52 6.26 1.26
N VAL A 66 -0.73 5.71 0.06
CA VAL A 66 -0.71 4.25 -0.14
C VAL A 66 0.68 3.67 0.19
N VAL A 67 1.75 4.38 -0.17
CA VAL A 67 3.12 3.94 0.15
C VAL A 67 3.41 4.03 1.65
N SER A 68 3.00 5.12 2.31
CA SER A 68 3.24 5.28 3.75
C SER A 68 2.49 4.21 4.56
N MET A 69 1.26 3.87 4.18
CA MET A 69 0.52 2.75 4.75
C MET A 69 1.31 1.44 4.73
N ALA A 70 1.94 1.12 3.60
CA ALA A 70 2.76 -0.08 3.45
C ALA A 70 4.07 -0.01 4.25
N VAL A 71 4.72 1.16 4.31
CA VAL A 71 5.98 1.36 5.05
C VAL A 71 5.76 1.23 6.55
N ILE A 72 4.73 1.88 7.09
CA ILE A 72 4.43 1.91 8.53
C ILE A 72 3.94 0.55 9.02
N GLY A 73 3.08 -0.11 8.24
CA GLY A 73 2.67 -1.47 8.55
C GLY A 73 3.81 -2.50 8.40
N GLY A 74 4.87 -2.17 7.66
CA GLY A 74 6.05 -3.00 7.49
C GLY A 74 6.10 -3.70 6.13
N VAL A 75 7.09 -3.32 5.33
CA VAL A 75 7.26 -3.78 3.93
C VAL A 75 7.49 -5.29 3.82
N GLU A 76 8.04 -5.93 4.87
CA GLU A 76 8.42 -7.34 4.84
C GLU A 76 7.30 -8.30 5.27
N ASN A 77 6.20 -7.81 5.85
CA ASN A 77 5.13 -8.67 6.35
C ASN A 77 3.75 -8.18 5.89
N PHE A 78 3.11 -8.96 5.01
CA PHE A 78 1.79 -8.65 4.44
C PHE A 78 0.71 -8.41 5.51
N VAL A 79 0.72 -9.17 6.60
CA VAL A 79 -0.29 -9.03 7.67
C VAL A 79 -0.10 -7.71 8.42
N ALA A 80 1.16 -7.33 8.68
CA ALA A 80 1.47 -6.09 9.37
C ALA A 80 1.17 -4.87 8.47
N ALA A 81 1.48 -4.97 7.16
CA ALA A 81 1.09 -3.98 6.15
C ALA A 81 -0.44 -3.76 6.11
N ALA A 82 -1.24 -4.83 6.14
CA ALA A 82 -2.69 -4.74 6.15
C ALA A 82 -3.23 -4.06 7.43
N ILE A 83 -2.68 -4.41 8.60
CA ILE A 83 -3.07 -3.79 9.88
C ILE A 83 -2.68 -2.30 9.89
N GLY A 84 -1.48 -1.97 9.42
CA GLY A 84 -1.01 -0.58 9.31
C GLY A 84 -1.90 0.26 8.39
N ALA A 85 -2.28 -0.28 7.24
CA ALA A 85 -3.20 0.37 6.31
C ALA A 85 -4.55 0.65 6.96
N ILE A 86 -5.16 -0.33 7.62
CA ILE A 86 -6.45 -0.16 8.31
C ILE A 86 -6.35 0.91 9.40
N LEU A 87 -5.28 0.91 10.19
CA LEU A 87 -5.12 1.84 11.30
C LEU A 87 -4.95 3.28 10.80
N ILE A 88 -4.14 3.47 9.75
CA ILE A 88 -3.94 4.78 9.12
C ILE A 88 -5.22 5.25 8.45
N GLU A 89 -5.91 4.39 7.70
CA GLU A 89 -7.16 4.73 7.05
C GLU A 89 -8.25 5.14 8.06
N PHE A 90 -8.37 4.38 9.15
CA PHE A 90 -9.28 4.72 10.24
C PHE A 90 -8.94 6.08 10.87
N THR A 91 -7.65 6.35 11.09
CA THR A 91 -7.18 7.64 11.62
C THR A 91 -7.51 8.78 10.67
N LEU A 92 -7.28 8.60 9.37
CA LEU A 92 -7.56 9.59 8.34
C LEU A 92 -9.07 9.85 8.19
N GLU A 93 -9.90 8.81 8.30
CA GLU A 93 -11.37 8.93 8.23
C GLU A 93 -11.93 9.61 9.47
N MET A 94 -11.40 9.33 10.68
CA MET A 94 -11.75 10.10 11.88
C MET A 94 -11.42 11.59 11.70
N LEU A 95 -10.26 11.87 11.12
CA LEU A 95 -9.79 13.21 10.83
C LEU A 95 -10.50 13.84 9.61
N ARG A 96 -11.32 13.10 8.86
CA ARG A 96 -12.13 13.64 7.75
C ARG A 96 -13.35 14.41 8.25
N THR A 97 -13.79 14.16 9.48
CA THR A 97 -15.01 14.77 10.03
C THR A 97 -14.77 16.25 10.30
N SER A 98 -15.34 17.14 9.49
CA SER A 98 -15.34 18.58 9.74
C SER A 98 -16.14 18.86 11.00
N PHE A 99 -15.46 19.27 12.08
CA PHE A 99 -16.13 19.59 13.33
C PHE A 99 -16.50 21.08 13.33
N ASN A 100 -17.80 21.37 13.20
CA ASN A 100 -18.33 22.73 13.32
C ASN A 100 -18.54 23.06 14.81
N ILE A 101 -17.70 23.92 15.37
CA ILE A 101 -17.92 24.48 16.71
C ILE A 101 -18.34 25.93 16.55
N GLY A 102 -19.61 26.23 16.81
CA GLY A 102 -20.09 27.60 17.01
C GLY A 102 -19.95 28.54 15.80
N GLY A 103 -20.02 28.03 14.57
CA GLY A 103 -19.97 28.86 13.35
C GLY A 103 -18.57 29.07 12.75
N VAL A 104 -17.53 28.44 13.32
CA VAL A 104 -16.20 28.31 12.69
C VAL A 104 -16.09 26.93 12.06
N GLU A 105 -16.03 26.87 10.73
CA GLU A 105 -15.70 25.64 10.00
C GLU A 105 -14.19 25.37 10.17
N ILE A 106 -13.85 24.47 11.09
CA ILE A 106 -12.48 23.95 11.15
C ILE A 106 -12.36 22.92 10.03
N ASP A 107 -11.76 23.34 8.92
CA ASP A 107 -11.48 22.48 7.79
C ASP A 107 -10.34 21.51 8.16
N MET A 108 -10.75 20.34 8.63
CA MET A 108 -9.88 19.25 9.08
C MET A 108 -8.95 18.71 7.98
N THR A 109 -9.14 19.14 6.73
CA THR A 109 -8.31 18.80 5.57
C THR A 109 -6.84 19.17 5.76
N ILE A 110 -6.54 20.28 6.43
CA ILE A 110 -5.15 20.71 6.69
C ILE A 110 -4.49 19.80 7.72
N TRP A 111 -5.24 19.34 8.72
CA TRP A 111 -4.73 18.42 9.75
C TRP A 111 -4.30 17.07 9.17
N ARG A 112 -4.98 16.60 8.10
CA ARG A 112 -4.56 15.41 7.36
C ARG A 112 -3.15 15.56 6.77
N LEU A 113 -2.84 16.71 6.17
CA LEU A 113 -1.52 16.98 5.59
C LEU A 113 -0.43 17.07 6.65
N VAL A 114 -0.73 17.70 7.79
CA VAL A 114 0.22 17.83 8.91
C VAL A 114 0.52 16.46 9.53
N PHE A 115 -0.50 15.64 9.76
CA PHE A 115 -0.31 14.27 10.26
C PHE A 115 0.49 13.43 9.28
N PHE A 116 0.21 13.56 7.99
CA PHE A 116 0.95 12.87 6.94
C PHE A 116 2.43 13.27 6.91
N GLY A 117 2.73 14.55 7.03
CA GLY A 117 4.10 15.07 7.09
C GLY A 117 4.85 14.58 8.34
N ALA A 118 4.19 14.57 9.50
CA ALA A 118 4.77 14.07 10.74
C ALA A 118 5.09 12.56 10.66
N VAL A 119 4.20 11.79 10.03
CA VAL A 119 4.37 10.36 9.81
C VAL A 119 5.53 10.03 8.87
N LEU A 120 5.78 10.84 7.85
CA LEU A 120 6.93 10.66 6.95
C LEU A 120 8.27 11.07 7.56
N MET A 121 8.27 11.92 8.59
CA MET A 121 9.49 12.34 9.29
C MET A 121 9.97 11.32 10.33
N LEU A 122 9.12 10.36 10.71
CA LEU A 122 9.44 9.25 11.61
C LEU A 122 10.03 8.06 10.85
#